data_AF-A0A382WXM5-F1
#
_entry.id   AF-A0A382WXM5-F1
#
_cell.length_a   1.000
_cell.length_b   1.000
_cell.length_c   1.000
_cell.angle_alpha   90.00
_cell.angle_beta   90.00
_cell.angle_gamma   90.00
#
_symmetry.space_group_name_H-M   'P 1'
#
loop_
_entity.id
_entity.type
_entity.pdbx_description
1 polymer ?
#
loop_
_entity_poly.entity_id
_entity_poly.type
_entity_poly.pdbx_seq_one_letter_code
_entity_poly.pdbx_strand_id
1 'polypeptide(L)' 'MNQTQDILDKRIEQDYQYGFITDIEQDILPPGLNEEVIRHISDKKNEPEWLLEWRLNAYH' A
#
# COMPACT_ATOMS: atom_id res chain seq x y z
N MET A 1 -25.79 -18.15 -34.68
CA MET A 1 -24.91 -17.50 -33.69
C MET A 1 -23.49 -17.57 -34.24
N ASN A 2 -22.80 -16.44 -34.24
CA ASN A 2 -21.54 -16.22 -34.96
C ASN A 2 -20.38 -16.80 -34.14
N GLN A 3 -19.92 -18.02 -34.47
CA GLN A 3 -18.94 -18.79 -33.66
C GLN A 3 -17.63 -18.04 -33.39
N THR A 4 -17.26 -17.11 -34.27
CA THR A 4 -16.09 -16.25 -34.09
C THR A 4 -16.22 -15.33 -32.88
N GLN A 5 -17.43 -14.84 -32.59
CA GLN A 5 -17.69 -13.96 -31.45
C GLN A 5 -17.49 -14.72 -30.13
N ASP A 6 -18.06 -15.93 -30.04
CA ASP A 6 -17.95 -16.78 -28.84
C ASP A 6 -16.50 -17.17 -28.52
N ILE A 7 -15.63 -17.29 -29.54
CA ILE A 7 -14.21 -17.62 -29.36
C ILE A 7 -13.42 -16.40 -28.86
N LEU A 8 -13.75 -15.21 -29.36
CA LEU A 8 -13.10 -13.95 -28.94
C LEU A 8 -13.46 -13.61 -27.49
N ASP A 9 -14.74 -13.71 -27.15
CA ASP A 9 -15.23 -13.41 -25.80
C ASP A 9 -14.55 -14.31 -24.75
N LYS A 10 -14.45 -15.62 -25.03
CA LYS A 10 -13.73 -16.58 -24.17
C LYS A 10 -12.24 -16.31 -24.00
N ARG A 11 -11.61 -15.63 -24.95
CA ARG A 11 -10.17 -15.30 -24.89
C ARG A 11 -9.91 -14.01 -24.14
N ILE A 12 -10.89 -13.10 -24.15
CA ILE A 12 -10.86 -11.83 -23.42
C ILE A 12 -11.22 -12.04 -21.95
N GLU A 13 -12.14 -12.96 -21.64
CA GLU A 13 -12.50 -13.35 -20.27
C GLU A 13 -11.39 -14.13 -19.53
N GLN A 14 -10.30 -14.49 -20.21
CA GLN A 14 -9.16 -15.15 -19.55
C GLN A 14 -8.36 -14.14 -18.73
N ASP A 15 -8.39 -14.31 -17.41
CA ASP A 15 -7.52 -13.56 -16.51
C ASP A 15 -6.04 -13.73 -16.88
N TYR A 16 -5.29 -12.63 -16.84
CA TYR A 16 -3.89 -12.60 -17.22
C TYR A 16 -3.03 -13.42 -16.24
N GLN A 17 -2.67 -14.63 -16.64
CA GLN A 17 -1.96 -15.60 -15.78
C GLN A 17 -0.48 -15.26 -15.50
N TYR A 18 0.09 -14.27 -16.18
CA TYR A 18 1.53 -14.00 -16.16
C TYR A 18 1.91 -12.70 -15.42
N GLY A 19 1.13 -12.29 -14.42
CA GLY A 19 1.45 -11.15 -13.58
C GLY A 19 2.52 -11.49 -12.53
N PHE A 20 3.52 -10.62 -12.35
CA PHE A 20 4.40 -10.69 -11.19
C PHE A 20 3.66 -10.10 -9.98
N ILE A 21 3.31 -10.95 -9.00
CA ILE A 21 2.76 -10.52 -7.71
C ILE A 21 3.83 -10.81 -6.66
N THR A 22 4.11 -9.85 -5.79
CA THR A 22 4.96 -10.07 -4.62
C THR A 22 4.17 -9.60 -3.42
N ASP A 23 3.84 -10.55 -2.54
CA ASP A 23 3.25 -10.23 -1.24
C ASP A 23 4.31 -9.51 -0.42
N ILE A 24 4.09 -8.22 -0.17
CA ILE A 24 4.92 -7.42 0.72
C ILE A 24 4.18 -7.22 2.03
N GLU A 25 4.89 -7.39 3.14
CA GLU A 25 4.34 -7.03 4.45
C GLU A 25 4.14 -5.51 4.51
N GLN A 26 2.92 -5.10 4.85
CA GLN A 26 2.54 -3.71 4.99
C GLN A 26 1.89 -3.50 6.35
N ASP A 27 2.30 -2.44 7.03
CA ASP A 27 1.70 -1.99 8.29
C ASP A 27 0.87 -0.75 7.98
N ILE A 28 -0.44 -0.82 8.22
CA ILE A 28 -1.41 0.21 7.84
C ILE A 28 -1.86 0.95 9.10
N LEU A 29 -1.65 2.26 9.11
CA LEU A 29 -2.13 3.16 10.15
C LEU A 29 -3.48 3.76 9.77
N PRO A 30 -4.32 4.14 10.76
CA PRO A 30 -5.62 4.76 10.50
C PRO A 30 -5.47 6.06 9.69
N PRO A 31 -6.49 6.44 8.92
CA PRO A 31 -6.46 7.68 8.15
C PRO A 31 -6.40 8.90 9.09
N GLY A 32 -5.43 9.77 8.86
CA GLY A 32 -5.20 10.99 9.64
C GLY A 32 -3.79 11.07 10.20
N LEU A 33 -3.33 12.29 10.49
CA LEU A 33 -2.05 12.55 11.13
C LEU A 33 -2.28 13.16 12.51
N ASN A 34 -1.83 12.47 13.55
CA ASN A 34 -1.81 12.93 14.93
C ASN A 34 -0.46 12.57 15.58
N GLU A 35 -0.23 13.04 16.81
CA GLU A 35 1.03 12.78 17.52
C GLU A 35 1.29 11.30 17.77
N GLU A 36 0.25 10.49 18.02
CA GLU A 36 0.38 9.04 18.23
C GLU A 36 0.90 8.33 16.98
N VAL A 37 0.38 8.70 15.81
CA VAL A 37 0.83 8.21 14.49
C VAL A 37 2.29 8.61 14.24
N ILE A 38 2.67 9.85 14.58
CA ILE A 38 4.05 10.33 14.42
C ILE A 38 5.01 9.51 15.30
N ARG A 39 4.66 9.26 16.57
CA ARG A 39 5.45 8.43 17.48
C ARG A 39 5.57 7.00 16.97
N HIS A 40 4.45 6.40 16.54
CA HIS A 40 4.44 5.05 15.99
C HIS A 40 5.35 4.89 14.76
N ILE A 41 5.34 5.87 13.84
CA ILE A 41 6.22 5.87 12.66
C ILE A 41 7.69 5.96 13.08
N SER A 42 8.01 6.78 14.08
CA SER A 42 9.37 6.98 14.58
C SER A 42 9.92 5.72 15.27
N ASP A 43 9.10 5.11 16.13
CA ASP A 43 9.43 3.86 16.82
C ASP A 43 9.64 2.71 15.83
N LYS A 44 8.74 2.56 14.85
CA LYS A 44 8.85 1.53 13.80
C LYS A 44 10.16 1.63 13.02
N LYS A 45 10.65 2.86 12.85
CA LYS A 45 11.89 3.16 12.13
C LYS A 45 13.14 3.17 13.00
N ASN A 46 13.01 2.96 14.32
CA ASN A 46 14.09 3.10 15.30
C ASN A 46 14.84 4.44 15.15
N GLU A 47 14.07 5.53 15.00
CA GLU A 47 14.63 6.86 14.87
C GLU A 47 15.19 7.37 16.22
N PRO A 48 16.24 8.20 16.20
CA PRO A 48 16.76 8.84 17.41
C PRO A 48 15.81 9.92 17.92
N GLU A 49 15.82 10.18 19.24
CA GLU A 49 14.88 11.11 19.92
C GLU A 49 14.80 12.49 19.27
N TRP A 50 15.94 13.06 18.86
CA TRP A 50 15.97 14.39 18.23
C TRP A 50 15.16 14.45 16.93
N LEU A 51 15.05 13.33 16.20
CA LEU A 51 14.29 13.26 14.96
C LEU A 51 12.79 13.15 15.24
N LEU A 52 12.40 12.44 16.30
CA LEU A 52 11.02 12.43 16.79
C LEU A 52 10.59 13.84 17.21
N GLU A 53 11.40 14.52 18.02
CA GLU A 53 11.13 15.90 18.43
C GLU A 53 11.01 16.85 17.23
N TRP A 54 11.89 16.71 16.24
CA TRP A 54 11.82 17.50 15.01
C TRP A 54 10.51 17.27 14.24
N ARG A 55 10.04 16.02 14.12
CA ARG A 55 8.75 15.69 13.49
C ARG A 55 7.56 16.27 14.25
N LEU A 56 7.58 16.19 15.58
CA LEU A 56 6.53 16.74 16.44
C LEU A 56 6.48 18.27 16.32
N ASN A 57 7.63 18.93 16.34
CA ASN A 57 7.72 20.39 16.15
C ASN A 57 7.21 20.85 14.78
N ALA A 58 7.36 20.04 13.73
CA ALA A 58 6.85 20.36 12.40
C ALA A 58 5.33 20.15 12.25
N TYR A 59 4.72 19.37 13.15
CA TYR A 59 3.28 19.14 13.16
C TYR A 59 2.51 20.26 13.87
N HIS A 60 3.12 20.88 14.88
CA HIS A 60 2.59 22.04 15.60
C HIS A 60 2.80 23.35 14.85
#